data_AF-A0A814JCC1-F1
#
_entry.id   AF-A0A814JCC1-F1
#
_cell.length_a   1.000
_cell.length_b   1.000
_cell.length_c   1.000
_cell.angle_alpha   90.00
_cell.angle_beta   90.00
_cell.angle_gamma   90.00
#
_symmetry.space_group_name_H-M   'P 1'
#
loop_
_entity.id
_entity.type
_entity.pdbx_description
1 polymer ?
#
loop_
_entity_poly.entity_id
_entity_poly.type
_entity_poly.pdbx_seq_one_letter_code
_entity_poly.pdbx_strand_id
1 'polypeptide(L)'
;SSTPTSFYSKIKITLVLFFLREQQLSLFFQDATHLATKWRNRLLSSTAELRLGDQSISIDHLYSIIDNAKFTKIDHGLRKSDINPKDCQNFSSCVKLTSDDPFKILKDNVDTQGTLIYLQILKMIITAYVDKKNNDCCA
;
A
#
# COMPACT_ATOMS: atom_id res chain seq x y z
N SER A 1 46.95 0.51 -13.57
CA SER A 1 45.63 1.14 -13.69
C SER A 1 44.65 0.13 -14.26
N SER A 2 43.96 -0.61 -13.40
CA SER A 2 42.97 -1.62 -13.79
C SER A 2 41.60 -0.98 -13.90
N THR A 3 41.06 -0.94 -15.12
CA THR A 3 39.69 -0.52 -15.42
C THR A 3 38.68 -1.57 -14.92
N PRO A 4 37.49 -1.18 -14.45
CA PRO A 4 36.49 -2.13 -13.98
C PRO A 4 35.80 -2.79 -15.18
N THR A 5 35.87 -4.11 -15.25
CA THR A 5 35.11 -4.93 -16.20
C THR A 5 33.63 -4.91 -15.81
N SER A 6 32.84 -4.18 -16.60
CA SER A 6 31.39 -4.18 -16.54
C SER A 6 30.86 -5.60 -16.84
N PHE A 7 30.23 -6.22 -15.84
CA PHE A 7 29.49 -7.47 -16.01
C PHE A 7 28.13 -7.18 -16.65
N TYR A 8 28.05 -7.30 -17.98
CA TYR A 8 26.78 -7.38 -18.70
C TYR A 8 26.25 -8.81 -18.65
N SER A 9 25.27 -9.10 -17.79
CA SER A 9 24.48 -10.31 -17.91
C SER A 9 23.40 -10.11 -18.98
N LYS A 10 23.59 -10.75 -20.15
CA LYS A 10 22.53 -10.89 -21.15
C LYS A 10 21.45 -11.82 -20.60
N ILE A 11 20.36 -11.25 -20.09
CA ILE A 11 19.14 -12.01 -19.81
C ILE A 11 18.60 -12.49 -21.16
N LYS A 12 18.81 -13.76 -21.49
CA LYS A 12 18.12 -14.42 -22.61
C LYS A 12 16.66 -14.63 -22.20
N ILE A 13 15.80 -13.68 -22.55
CA ILE A 13 14.35 -13.89 -22.55
C ILE A 13 14.06 -14.81 -23.73
N THR A 14 14.08 -16.12 -23.48
CA THR A 14 13.63 -17.13 -24.44
C THR A 14 12.29 -17.66 -23.95
N LEU A 15 11.22 -16.94 -24.28
CA LEU A 15 9.86 -17.45 -24.27
C LEU A 15 9.08 -16.74 -25.38
N VAL A 16 9.12 -17.37 -26.56
CA VAL A 16 8.05 -17.40 -27.57
C VAL A 16 7.44 -16.03 -27.93
N LEU A 17 8.26 -15.13 -28.50
CA LEU A 17 7.78 -14.03 -29.34
C LEU A 17 7.47 -14.58 -30.74
N PHE A 18 6.40 -15.36 -30.86
CA PHE A 18 5.89 -15.79 -32.17
C PHE A 18 5.05 -14.65 -32.78
N PHE A 19 5.57 -14.06 -33.86
CA PHE A 19 4.80 -13.37 -34.91
C PHE A 19 3.77 -12.31 -34.47
N LEU A 20 4.21 -11.23 -33.83
CA LEU A 20 3.44 -9.98 -33.84
C LEU A 20 4.09 -9.03 -34.84
N ARG A 21 3.30 -8.46 -35.78
CA ARG A 21 3.71 -7.28 -36.57
C ARG A 21 4.19 -6.18 -35.62
N GLU A 22 4.87 -5.15 -36.15
CA GLU A 22 5.13 -3.90 -35.43
C GLU A 22 3.80 -3.22 -35.02
N GLN A 23 3.13 -3.77 -34.03
CA GLN A 23 2.07 -3.13 -33.29
C GLN A 23 2.73 -2.52 -32.08
N GLN A 24 2.64 -1.19 -31.98
CA GLN A 24 3.07 -0.43 -30.83
C GLN A 24 2.52 -1.12 -29.57
N LEU A 25 3.40 -1.58 -28.69
CA LEU A 25 3.01 -2.19 -27.42
C LEU A 25 2.41 -1.10 -26.52
N SER A 26 1.10 -0.99 -26.50
CA SER A 26 0.38 -0.12 -25.57
C SER A 26 0.09 -0.88 -24.28
N LEU A 27 0.75 -0.48 -23.19
CA LEU A 27 0.44 -0.96 -21.85
C LEU A 27 -0.56 0.01 -21.19
N PHE A 28 -1.71 -0.52 -20.80
CA PHE A 28 -2.73 0.25 -20.09
C PHE A 28 -2.62 -0.04 -18.59
N PHE A 29 -2.31 0.99 -17.80
CA PHE A 29 -2.27 0.90 -16.34
C PHE A 29 -3.40 1.73 -15.73
N GLN A 30 -3.96 1.23 -14.63
CA GLN A 30 -4.89 2.02 -13.83
C GLN A 30 -4.10 3.08 -13.05
N ASP A 31 -4.74 4.22 -12.77
CA ASP A 31 -4.18 5.24 -11.87
C ASP A 31 -3.85 4.64 -10.49
N ALA A 32 -2.62 4.87 -10.04
CA ALA A 32 -2.07 4.32 -8.79
C ALA A 32 -2.75 4.89 -7.54
N THR A 33 -3.11 6.18 -7.56
CA THR A 33 -3.87 6.83 -6.49
C THR A 33 -5.23 6.17 -6.34
N HIS A 34 -5.90 5.91 -7.47
CA HIS A 34 -7.19 5.23 -7.50
C HIS A 34 -7.11 3.76 -7.08
N LEU A 35 -6.00 3.07 -7.37
CA LEU A 35 -5.74 1.73 -6.85
C LEU A 35 -5.64 1.75 -5.31
N ALA A 36 -4.86 2.69 -4.76
CA ALA A 36 -4.71 2.82 -3.31
C ALA A 36 -6.03 3.19 -2.60
N THR A 37 -6.80 4.14 -3.15
CA THR A 37 -8.10 4.50 -2.56
C THR A 37 -9.13 3.38 -2.68
N LYS A 38 -9.15 2.60 -3.78
CA LYS A 38 -9.96 1.37 -3.87
C LYS A 38 -9.60 0.37 -2.77
N TRP A 39 -8.31 0.16 -2.52
CA TRP A 39 -7.84 -0.75 -1.47
C TRP A 39 -8.28 -0.26 -0.09
N ARG A 40 -8.08 1.01 0.24
CA ARG A 40 -8.61 1.62 1.48
C ARG A 40 -10.13 1.46 1.57
N ASN A 41 -10.88 1.80 0.53
CA ASN A 41 -12.35 1.75 0.56
C ASN A 41 -12.87 0.33 0.73
N ARG A 42 -12.10 -0.66 0.26
CA ARG A 42 -12.42 -2.07 0.49
C ARG A 42 -12.33 -2.42 1.98
N LEU A 43 -11.32 -1.94 2.70
CA LEU A 43 -11.23 -2.08 4.17
C LEU A 43 -12.41 -1.41 4.90
N LEU A 44 -12.87 -0.26 4.41
CA LEU A 44 -13.98 0.50 5.01
C LEU A 44 -15.38 -0.04 4.65
N SER A 45 -15.47 -0.96 3.69
CA SER A 45 -16.73 -1.48 3.18
C SER A 45 -17.25 -2.58 4.11
N SER A 46 -18.52 -2.46 4.53
CA SER A 46 -19.23 -3.50 5.27
C SER A 46 -19.78 -4.62 4.37
N THR A 47 -19.53 -4.56 3.06
CA THR A 47 -20.20 -5.42 2.07
C THR A 47 -19.65 -6.85 2.06
N ALA A 48 -18.41 -7.08 2.49
CA ALA A 48 -17.82 -8.41 2.50
C ALA A 48 -16.80 -8.57 3.61
N GLU A 49 -16.74 -9.78 4.17
CA GLU A 49 -15.69 -10.16 5.10
C GLU A 49 -14.33 -10.22 4.38
N LEU A 50 -13.34 -9.53 4.94
CA LEU A 50 -11.97 -9.56 4.47
C LEU A 50 -11.17 -10.52 5.35
N ARG A 51 -10.50 -11.48 4.71
CA ARG A 51 -9.66 -12.47 5.39
C ARG A 51 -8.36 -12.67 4.63
N LEU A 52 -7.27 -12.91 5.36
CA LEU A 52 -5.96 -13.30 4.83
C LEU A 52 -5.53 -14.60 5.52
N GLY A 53 -5.73 -15.73 4.85
CA GLY A 53 -5.63 -17.04 5.50
C GLY A 53 -6.60 -17.14 6.66
N ASP A 54 -6.09 -17.47 7.84
CA ASP A 54 -6.89 -17.60 9.07
C ASP A 54 -7.18 -16.26 9.76
N GLN A 55 -6.49 -15.19 9.36
CA GLN A 55 -6.58 -13.87 9.98
C GLN A 55 -7.78 -13.08 9.43
N SER A 56 -8.59 -12.50 10.32
CA SER A 56 -9.64 -11.56 9.95
C SER A 56 -9.07 -10.15 9.79
N ILE A 57 -9.63 -9.40 8.84
CA ILE A 57 -9.32 -7.99 8.64
C ILE A 57 -10.58 -7.21 8.99
N SER A 58 -10.45 -6.30 9.95
CA SER A 58 -11.53 -5.37 10.29
C SER A 58 -11.00 -3.94 10.43
N ILE A 59 -11.87 -2.99 10.07
CA ILE A 59 -11.71 -1.57 10.36
C ILE A 59 -11.90 -1.28 11.85
N ASP A 60 -12.62 -2.14 12.58
CA ASP A 60 -12.84 -1.99 14.02
C ASP A 60 -11.52 -2.01 14.81
N HIS A 61 -10.50 -2.69 14.27
CA HIS A 61 -9.14 -2.67 14.81
C HIS A 61 -8.50 -1.27 14.78
N LEU A 62 -8.89 -0.40 13.84
CA LEU A 62 -8.42 0.98 13.79
C LEU A 62 -9.29 1.90 14.65
N TYR A 63 -10.61 1.66 14.70
CA TYR A 63 -11.49 2.36 15.63
C TYR A 63 -11.07 2.12 17.09
N SER A 64 -10.72 0.88 17.44
CA SER A 64 -10.29 0.50 18.79
C SER A 64 -8.99 1.18 19.23
N ILE A 65 -8.14 1.62 18.30
CA ILE A 65 -6.94 2.41 18.58
C ILE A 65 -7.30 3.88 18.76
N ILE A 66 -8.14 4.43 17.88
CA ILE A 66 -8.52 5.86 17.89
C ILE A 66 -9.38 6.20 19.12
N ASP A 67 -10.26 5.29 19.53
CA ASP A 67 -11.16 5.47 20.67
C ASP A 67 -10.58 4.93 21.99
N ASN A 68 -9.35 4.42 21.98
CA ASN A 68 -8.71 3.90 23.19
C ASN A 68 -8.27 5.03 24.11
N ALA A 69 -8.58 4.93 25.41
CA ALA A 69 -8.05 5.87 26.41
C ALA A 69 -6.52 5.74 26.63
N LYS A 70 -5.91 4.60 26.24
CA LYS A 70 -4.48 4.35 26.40
C LYS A 70 -3.61 5.11 25.39
N PHE A 71 -4.16 5.42 24.21
CA PHE A 71 -3.41 6.02 23.11
C PHE A 71 -3.98 7.40 22.80
N THR A 72 -3.10 8.37 22.61
CA THR A 72 -3.47 9.70 22.15
C THR A 72 -3.32 9.81 20.64
N LYS A 73 -3.89 10.86 20.06
CA LYS A 73 -3.70 11.19 18.65
C LYS A 73 -2.23 11.33 18.24
N ILE A 74 -1.35 11.69 19.17
CA ILE A 74 0.09 11.80 18.92
C ILE A 74 0.71 10.42 18.74
N ASP A 75 0.21 9.42 19.47
CA ASP A 75 0.73 8.04 19.44
C ASP A 75 0.32 7.30 18.16
N HIS A 76 -0.92 7.51 17.69
CA HIS A 76 -1.46 6.79 16.54
C HIS A 76 -1.53 7.61 15.24
N GLY A 77 -1.48 8.95 15.30
CA GLY A 77 -1.49 9.84 14.12
C GLY A 77 -2.82 9.96 13.36
N LEU A 78 -3.77 9.03 13.57
CA LEU A 78 -5.06 8.97 12.88
C LEU A 78 -6.14 9.90 13.46
N ARG A 79 -7.15 10.24 12.66
CA ARG A 79 -8.41 10.87 13.08
C ARG A 79 -9.59 10.01 12.60
N LYS A 80 -10.76 10.16 13.24
CA LYS A 80 -12.00 9.50 12.76
C LYS A 80 -12.33 9.82 11.30
N SER A 81 -12.00 11.03 10.84
CA SER A 81 -12.18 11.42 9.43
C SER A 81 -11.33 10.59 8.47
N ASP A 82 -10.17 10.08 8.90
CA ASP A 82 -9.26 9.30 8.05
C ASP A 82 -9.79 7.89 7.75
N ILE A 83 -10.75 7.41 8.54
CA ILE A 83 -11.45 6.13 8.35
C ILE A 83 -12.93 6.32 8.00
N ASN A 84 -13.30 7.49 7.50
CA ASN A 84 -14.67 7.76 7.08
C ASN A 84 -14.98 7.10 5.72
N PRO A 85 -15.94 6.16 5.64
CA PRO A 85 -16.31 5.49 4.39
C PRO A 85 -17.00 6.41 3.37
N LYS A 86 -17.51 7.57 3.78
CA LYS A 86 -18.18 8.52 2.88
C LYS A 86 -17.19 9.25 1.96
N ASP A 87 -15.93 9.34 2.37
CA ASP A 87 -14.88 10.04 1.63
C ASP A 87 -14.03 9.04 0.84
N CYS A 88 -14.58 8.59 -0.30
CA CYS A 88 -14.01 7.53 -1.13
C CYS A 88 -12.77 7.96 -1.94
N GLN A 89 -12.50 9.26 -2.06
CA GLN A 89 -11.41 9.80 -2.89
C GLN A 89 -10.22 10.29 -2.05
N ASN A 90 -10.23 10.07 -0.74
CA ASN A 90 -9.21 10.57 0.16
C ASN A 90 -7.92 9.74 0.13
N PHE A 91 -7.04 10.09 -0.80
CA PHE A 91 -5.70 9.51 -0.85
C PHE A 91 -4.85 9.89 0.36
N SER A 92 -5.00 11.10 0.90
CA SER A 92 -4.22 11.55 2.07
C SER A 92 -4.43 10.64 3.29
N SER A 93 -5.64 10.11 3.46
CA SER A 93 -5.93 9.12 4.50
C SER A 93 -5.26 7.78 4.23
N CYS A 94 -5.06 7.38 2.97
CA CYS A 94 -4.29 6.17 2.64
C CYS A 94 -2.86 6.29 3.17
N VAL A 95 -2.19 7.43 2.92
CA VAL A 95 -0.83 7.70 3.39
C VAL A 95 -0.73 7.66 4.91
N LYS A 96 -1.68 8.29 5.62
CA LYS A 96 -1.72 8.28 7.10
C LYS A 96 -1.99 6.89 7.67
N LEU A 97 -2.88 6.11 7.06
CA LEU A 97 -3.15 4.74 7.50
C LEU A 97 -1.93 3.83 7.37
N THR A 98 -1.02 4.16 6.45
CA THR A 98 0.22 3.42 6.21
C THR A 98 1.45 4.02 6.88
N SER A 99 1.28 5.00 7.79
CA SER A 99 2.39 5.50 8.58
C SER A 99 2.85 4.45 9.61
N ASP A 100 4.05 4.62 10.15
CA ASP A 100 4.63 3.62 11.06
C ASP A 100 3.96 3.60 12.45
N ASP A 101 3.30 4.69 12.83
CA ASP A 101 2.69 4.86 14.15
C ASP A 101 1.51 3.90 14.41
N PRO A 102 0.47 3.81 13.56
CA PRO A 102 -0.57 2.80 13.74
C PRO A 102 -0.02 1.37 13.65
N PHE A 103 1.07 1.13 12.91
CA PHE A 103 1.66 -0.20 12.77
C PHE A 103 2.30 -0.69 14.06
N LYS A 104 2.98 0.20 14.79
CA LYS A 104 3.56 -0.14 16.11
C LYS A 104 2.47 -0.62 17.05
N ILE A 105 1.34 0.09 17.10
CA ILE A 105 0.22 -0.23 18.00
C ILE A 105 -0.48 -1.54 17.56
N LEU A 106 -0.74 -1.72 16.27
CA LEU A 106 -1.37 -2.94 15.73
C LEU A 106 -0.47 -4.18 15.84
N LYS A 107 0.86 -4.02 15.92
CA LYS A 107 1.78 -5.15 16.03
C LYS A 107 1.74 -5.80 17.41
N ASP A 108 1.41 -5.03 18.44
CA ASP A 108 1.39 -5.51 19.83
C ASP A 108 0.17 -6.40 20.14
N ASN A 109 -0.83 -6.45 19.25
CA ASN A 109 -2.01 -7.30 19.39
C ASN A 109 -2.04 -8.40 18.31
N VAL A 110 -2.31 -9.63 18.74
CA VAL A 110 -2.36 -10.82 17.85
C VAL A 110 -3.60 -10.77 16.96
N ASP A 111 -4.72 -10.28 17.46
CA ASP A 111 -5.99 -10.25 16.72
C ASP A 111 -5.97 -9.24 15.56
N THR A 112 -5.06 -8.27 15.62
CA THR A 112 -4.94 -7.20 14.62
C THR A 112 -3.94 -7.51 13.51
N GLN A 113 -3.30 -8.69 13.53
CA GLN A 113 -2.27 -9.07 12.55
C GLN A 113 -2.80 -9.08 11.11
N GLY A 114 -4.02 -9.56 10.89
CA GLY A 114 -4.65 -9.52 9.55
C GLY A 114 -4.74 -8.09 9.00
N THR A 115 -5.26 -7.16 9.81
CA THR A 115 -5.34 -5.74 9.44
C THR A 115 -3.96 -5.12 9.26
N LEU A 116 -2.98 -5.46 10.10
CA LEU A 116 -1.60 -4.98 9.96
C LEU A 116 -1.00 -5.37 8.60
N ILE A 117 -1.09 -6.65 8.23
CA ILE A 117 -0.58 -7.16 6.94
C ILE A 117 -1.32 -6.48 5.79
N TYR A 118 -2.64 -6.31 5.89
CA TYR A 118 -3.44 -5.64 4.88
C TYR A 118 -2.99 -4.19 4.64
N LEU A 119 -2.66 -3.45 5.70
CA LEU A 119 -2.14 -2.09 5.62
C LEU A 119 -0.67 -2.06 5.13
N GLN A 120 0.13 -3.07 5.45
CA GLN A 120 1.49 -3.20 4.89
C GLN A 120 1.45 -3.40 3.38
N ILE A 121 0.53 -4.20 2.86
CA ILE A 121 0.32 -4.35 1.41
C ILE A 121 -0.07 -3.00 0.80
N LEU A 122 -0.98 -2.24 1.45
CA LEU A 122 -1.32 -0.89 1.00
C LEU A 122 -0.08 0.02 0.96
N LYS A 123 0.77 -0.03 2.00
CA LYS A 123 2.04 0.74 2.04
C LYS A 123 2.94 0.37 0.87
N MET A 124 3.08 -0.92 0.58
CA MET A 124 3.88 -1.40 -0.57
C MET A 124 3.30 -0.93 -1.90
N ILE A 125 1.98 -0.94 -2.08
CA ILE A 125 1.32 -0.40 -3.29
C ILE A 125 1.64 1.09 -3.45
N ILE A 126 1.49 1.88 -2.38
CA ILE A 126 1.79 3.32 -2.40
C ILE A 126 3.26 3.54 -2.73
N THR A 127 4.18 2.83 -2.09
CA THR A 127 5.61 3.00 -2.33
C THR A 127 6.06 2.52 -3.71
N ALA A 128 5.45 1.48 -4.27
CA ALA A 128 5.81 0.97 -5.59
C ALA A 128 5.30 1.85 -6.75
N TYR A 129 4.11 2.43 -6.60
CA TYR A 129 3.40 3.08 -7.71
C TYR A 129 3.17 4.58 -7.54
N VAL A 130 3.23 5.12 -6.33
CA VAL A 130 2.95 6.53 -6.03
C VAL A 130 4.21 7.27 -5.58
N ASP A 131 5.04 6.65 -4.75
CA ASP A 131 6.30 7.28 -4.30
C ASP A 131 7.27 7.41 -5.48
N LYS A 132 7.21 8.55 -6.16
CA LYS A 132 8.32 9.05 -6.95
C LYS A 132 9.41 9.44 -5.96
N LYS A 133 10.39 8.55 -5.75
CA LYS A 133 11.67 8.95 -5.18
C LYS A 133 12.13 10.16 -5.99
N ASN A 134 12.23 11.33 -5.36
CA ASN A 134 12.76 12.54 -5.99
C ASN A 134 14.13 12.20 -6.60
N ASN A 135 14.17 12.00 -7.93
CA ASN A 135 15.40 12.03 -8.71
C ASN A 135 15.76 13.48 -9.09
N ASP A 136 15.23 14.46 -8.36
CA ASP A 136 15.62 15.87 -8.43
C ASP A 136 16.58 16.18 -7.27
N CYS A 137 17.69 15.43 -7.22
CA CYS A 137 18.94 15.91 -6.63
C CYS A 137 19.99 15.87 -7.74
N CYS A 138 19.89 16.82 -8.67
CA CYS A 138 20.97 17.41 -9.48
C CYS A 138 20.34 18.37 -10.49
N ALA A 139 20.30 19.66 -10.14
CA ALA A 139 20.35 20.77 -11.07
C ALA A 139 21.12 21.91 -10.39
#